data_AF-A0QQM9-F1
#
_entry.id   AF-A0QQM9-F1
#
_cell.length_a   1.000
_cell.length_b   1.000
_cell.length_c   1.000
_cell.angle_alpha   90.00
_cell.angle_beta   90.00
_cell.angle_gamma   90.00
#
_symmetry.space_group_name_H-M   'P 1'
#
loop_
_entity.id
_entity.type
_entity.pdbx_description
1 polymer ?
#
loop_
_entity_poly.entity_id
_entity_poly.type
_entity_poly.pdbx_seq_one_letter_code
_entity_poly.pdbx_strand_id
1 'polypeptide(L)'
;MSYRAVYLGIAGAIVLAIGLYLMSMTVYLDDFDRYGMQIPCGTAFSEHLVQAEAAGAEYVDKCGSALMTRRLWTMPVVAVGALALIAVLLRAATSSAHESLIPKRDSH
;
A
#
# COMPACT_ATOMS: atom_id res chain seq x y z
N MET A 1 1.05 24.96 10.66
CA MET A 1 1.48 23.56 10.96
C MET A 1 2.92 23.55 11.46
N SER A 2 3.27 22.65 12.38
CA SER A 2 4.66 22.49 12.84
C SER A 2 5.51 21.70 11.83
N TYR A 3 6.81 21.96 11.76
CA TYR A 3 7.75 21.22 10.89
C TYR A 3 7.66 19.70 11.10
N ARG A 4 7.46 19.25 12.35
CA ARG A 4 7.30 17.83 12.70
C ARG A 4 6.10 17.18 12.01
N ALA A 5 4.96 17.89 11.94
CA ALA A 5 3.76 17.38 11.26
C ALA A 5 3.97 17.27 9.74
N VAL A 6 4.68 18.23 9.14
CA VAL A 6 5.03 18.21 7.72
C VAL A 6 5.95 17.02 7.41
N TYR A 7 7.01 16.81 8.20
CA TYR A 7 7.91 15.67 8.00
C TYR A 7 7.21 14.32 8.17
N LEU A 8 6.30 14.21 9.14
CA LEU A 8 5.47 13.00 9.30
C LEU A 8 4.57 12.77 8.09
N GLY A 9 3.99 13.83 7.51
CA GLY A 9 3.18 13.73 6.30
C GLY A 9 3.99 13.26 5.11
N ILE A 10 5.19 13.83 4.90
CA ILE A 10 6.11 13.42 3.83
C ILE A 10 6.54 11.96 4.03
N ALA A 11 6.97 11.58 5.23
CA ALA A 11 7.38 10.22 5.53
C ALA A 11 6.22 9.22 5.32
N GLY A 12 5.02 9.55 5.78
CA GLY A 12 3.82 8.75 5.56
C GLY A 12 3.50 8.56 4.07
N ALA A 13 3.60 9.63 3.28
CA ALA A 13 3.40 9.58 1.83
C ALA A 13 4.44 8.69 1.12
N ILE A 14 5.72 8.79 1.52
CA ILE A 14 6.79 7.95 0.96
C ILE A 14 6.55 6.48 1.31
N VAL A 15 6.26 6.17 2.59
CA VAL A 15 5.99 4.79 3.04
C VAL A 15 4.78 4.21 2.31
N LEU A 16 3.71 4.99 2.15
CA LEU A 16 2.52 4.60 1.41
C LEU A 16 2.86 4.30 -0.06
N ALA A 17 3.59 5.19 -0.74
CA ALA A 17 3.97 5.02 -2.13
C ALA A 17 4.85 3.77 -2.34
N ILE A 18 5.83 3.54 -1.46
CA ILE A 18 6.69 2.34 -1.50
C ILE A 18 5.84 1.08 -1.26
N GLY A 19 4.95 1.08 -0.28
CA GLY A 19 4.06 -0.06 -0.01
C GLY A 19 3.19 -0.41 -1.22
N LEU A 20 2.56 0.59 -1.85
CA LEU A 20 1.74 0.40 -3.04
C LEU A 20 2.55 -0.10 -4.24
N TYR A 21 3.76 0.41 -4.43
CA TYR A 21 4.69 -0.07 -5.45
C TYR A 21 5.08 -1.53 -5.23
N LEU A 22 5.41 -1.92 -4.00
CA LEU A 22 5.76 -3.31 -3.68
C LEU A 22 4.55 -4.25 -3.82
N MET A 23 3.34 -3.76 -3.60
CA MET A 23 2.11 -4.52 -3.83
C MET A 23 1.81 -4.73 -5.32
N SER A 24 2.28 -3.85 -6.22
CA SER A 24 2.08 -3.98 -7.67
C SER A 24 3.09 -4.90 -8.36
N MET A 25 4.19 -5.25 -7.68
CA MET A 25 5.15 -6.21 -8.21
C MET A 25 4.53 -7.62 -8.29
N THR A 26 4.78 -8.30 -9.40
CA THR A 26 4.33 -9.68 -9.60
C THR A 26 5.02 -10.61 -8.61
N VAL A 27 4.22 -11.46 -7.95
CA VAL A 27 4.68 -12.57 -7.13
C VAL A 27 4.83 -13.78 -8.04
N TYR A 28 6.05 -14.30 -8.11
CA TYR A 28 6.37 -15.55 -8.78
C TYR A 28 6.51 -16.65 -7.74
N LEU A 29 6.07 -17.85 -8.11
CA LEU A 29 6.34 -19.04 -7.34
C LEU A 29 7.77 -19.51 -7.59
N ASP A 30 8.43 -20.06 -6.57
CA ASP A 30 9.74 -20.70 -6.68
C ASP A 30 9.61 -22.13 -7.24
N ASP A 31 8.83 -22.25 -8.31
CA ASP A 31 8.58 -23.47 -9.08
C ASP A 31 8.46 -23.09 -10.55
N PHE A 32 8.68 -24.07 -11.42
CA PHE A 32 8.68 -23.87 -12.86
C PHE A 32 7.62 -24.74 -13.52
N ASP A 33 7.00 -24.21 -14.57
CA ASP A 33 6.12 -25.00 -15.43
C ASP A 33 6.91 -26.01 -16.29
N ARG A 34 6.19 -26.82 -17.06
CA ARG A 34 6.76 -27.82 -17.98
C ARG A 34 7.68 -27.24 -19.07
N TYR A 35 7.68 -25.93 -19.28
CA TYR A 35 8.52 -25.22 -20.23
C TYR A 35 9.73 -24.55 -19.56
N GLY A 36 9.89 -24.71 -18.24
CA GLY A 36 10.99 -24.12 -17.48
C GLY A 36 10.80 -22.63 -17.17
N MET A 37 9.56 -22.12 -17.22
CA MET A 37 9.23 -20.73 -16.89
C MET A 37 8.68 -20.64 -15.46
N GLN A 38 9.05 -19.59 -14.72
CA GLN A 38 8.46 -19.36 -13.40
C GLN A 38 6.96 -19.10 -13.50
N ILE A 39 6.19 -19.67 -12.56
CA ILE A 39 4.74 -19.54 -12.52
C ILE A 39 4.37 -18.20 -11.86
N PRO A 40 3.74 -17.25 -12.57
CA PRO A 40 3.25 -16.02 -11.99
C PRO A 40 1.93 -16.26 -11.25
N CYS A 41 1.83 -15.75 -10.02
CA CYS A 41 0.62 -15.86 -9.19
C CYS A 41 -0.24 -14.59 -9.23
N GLY A 42 0.29 -13.48 -9.77
CA GLY A 42 -0.36 -12.18 -9.79
C GLY A 42 0.34 -11.16 -8.90
N THR A 43 -0.40 -10.22 -8.33
CA THR A 43 0.12 -9.14 -7.48
C THR A 43 -0.52 -9.21 -6.09
N ALA A 44 -0.04 -8.42 -5.13
CA ALA A 44 -0.70 -8.37 -3.82
C ALA A 44 -2.13 -7.80 -3.90
N PHE A 45 -2.48 -7.11 -4.99
CA PHE A 45 -3.82 -6.57 -5.26
C PHE A 45 -4.77 -7.59 -5.89
N SER A 46 -4.28 -8.41 -6.83
CA SER A 46 -5.10 -9.31 -7.64
C SER A 46 -4.39 -10.64 -7.89
N GLU A 47 -5.15 -11.73 -7.80
CA GLU A 47 -4.65 -13.09 -8.05
C GLU A 47 -4.91 -13.46 -9.52
N HIS A 48 -3.92 -14.09 -10.16
CA HIS A 48 -4.01 -14.54 -11.55
C HIS A 48 -3.55 -16.00 -11.61
N LEU A 49 -4.51 -16.93 -11.52
CA LEU A 49 -4.23 -18.35 -11.30
C LEU A 49 -4.24 -19.20 -12.59
N VAL A 50 -4.56 -18.61 -13.75
CA VAL A 50 -4.70 -19.34 -15.02
C VAL A 50 -3.44 -20.14 -15.38
N GLN A 51 -2.25 -19.58 -15.16
CA GLN A 51 -1.01 -20.30 -15.44
C GLN A 51 -0.69 -21.36 -14.38
N ALA A 52 -1.04 -21.11 -13.11
CA ALA A 52 -0.91 -22.11 -12.05
C ALA A 52 -1.82 -23.31 -12.33
N GLU A 53 -3.08 -23.08 -12.69
CA GLU A 53 -4.02 -24.14 -13.10
C GLU A 53 -3.52 -24.93 -14.30
N ALA A 54 -2.94 -24.25 -15.30
CA ALA A 54 -2.34 -24.91 -16.47
C ALA A 54 -1.08 -25.71 -16.14
N ALA A 55 -0.34 -25.33 -15.09
CA ALA A 55 0.84 -26.05 -14.61
C ALA A 55 0.46 -27.26 -13.73
N GLY A 56 -0.66 -27.20 -13.01
CA GLY A 56 -1.16 -28.26 -12.12
C GLY A 56 -1.97 -27.70 -10.95
N ALA A 57 -2.97 -28.44 -10.47
CA ALA A 57 -3.85 -28.00 -9.39
C ALA A 57 -3.10 -27.68 -8.09
N GLU A 58 -1.99 -28.37 -7.82
CA GLU A 58 -1.12 -28.15 -6.66
C GLU A 58 -0.47 -26.75 -6.64
N TYR A 59 -0.31 -26.12 -7.80
CA TYR A 59 0.30 -24.78 -7.87
C TYR A 59 -0.68 -23.67 -7.51
N VAL A 60 -1.98 -23.93 -7.57
CA VAL A 60 -3.01 -22.96 -7.16
C VAL A 60 -2.89 -22.64 -5.67
N ASP A 61 -2.81 -23.69 -4.84
CA ASP A 61 -2.66 -23.53 -3.38
C ASP A 61 -1.32 -22.88 -3.02
N LYS A 62 -0.24 -23.26 -3.71
CA LYS A 62 1.08 -22.64 -3.54
C LYS A 62 1.06 -21.15 -3.88
N CYS A 63 0.39 -20.76 -4.97
CA CYS A 63 0.21 -19.36 -5.33
C CYS A 63 -0.58 -18.59 -4.27
N GLY A 64 -1.64 -19.19 -3.71
CA GLY A 64 -2.39 -18.59 -2.59
C GLY A 64 -1.50 -18.30 -1.38
N SER A 65 -0.66 -19.26 -0.98
CA SER A 65 0.31 -19.07 0.11
C SER A 65 1.35 -17.98 -0.19
N ALA A 66 1.90 -17.95 -1.41
CA ALA A 66 2.88 -16.94 -1.82
C ALA A 66 2.29 -15.52 -1.79
N LEU A 67 1.05 -15.36 -2.28
CA LEU A 67 0.33 -14.10 -2.24
C LEU A 67 0.00 -13.67 -0.81
N MET A 68 -0.45 -14.61 0.03
CA MET A 68 -0.68 -14.34 1.46
C MET A 68 0.59 -13.83 2.15
N THR A 69 1.72 -14.47 1.89
CA THR A 69 3.02 -14.07 2.46
C THR A 69 3.40 -12.66 2.04
N ARG A 70 3.16 -12.28 0.78
CA ARG A 70 3.39 -10.91 0.30
C ARG A 70 2.47 -9.91 1.00
N ARG A 71 1.18 -10.21 1.10
CA ARG A 71 0.17 -9.35 1.75
C ARG A 71 0.46 -9.14 3.23
N LEU A 72 0.96 -10.17 3.92
CA LEU A 72 1.22 -10.16 5.35
C LEU A 72 2.09 -8.99 5.81
N TRP A 73 3.05 -8.56 5.01
CA TRP A 73 3.93 -7.43 5.35
C TRP A 73 3.67 -6.17 4.52
N THR A 74 3.22 -6.29 3.27
CA THR A 74 2.94 -5.10 2.44
C THR A 74 1.68 -4.36 2.86
N MET A 75 0.60 -5.07 3.26
CA MET A 75 -0.64 -4.43 3.71
C MET A 75 -0.42 -3.60 4.99
N PRO A 76 0.29 -4.09 6.04
CA PRO A 76 0.64 -3.26 7.19
C PRO A 76 1.45 -2.01 6.83
N VAL A 77 2.43 -2.12 5.93
CA VAL A 77 3.25 -0.97 5.48
C VAL A 77 2.36 0.09 4.83
N VAL A 78 1.46 -0.31 3.93
CA VAL A 78 0.48 0.57 3.29
C VAL A 78 -0.44 1.20 4.33
N ALA A 79 -0.97 0.42 5.27
CA ALA A 79 -1.87 0.90 6.32
C ALA A 79 -1.19 1.96 7.20
N VAL A 80 0.05 1.73 7.64
CA VAL A 80 0.81 2.69 8.45
C VAL A 80 1.06 3.99 7.68
N GLY A 81 1.50 3.90 6.42
CA GLY A 81 1.71 5.08 5.57
C GLY A 81 0.43 5.90 5.36
N ALA A 82 -0.68 5.20 5.06
CA ALA A 82 -1.99 5.82 4.87
C ALA A 82 -2.49 6.51 6.15
N LEU A 83 -2.44 5.83 7.31
CA LEU A 83 -2.89 6.40 8.58
C LEU A 83 -2.07 7.62 8.98
N ALA A 84 -0.74 7.58 8.82
CA ALA A 84 0.12 8.72 9.09
C ALA A 84 -0.24 9.93 8.20
N LEU A 85 -0.44 9.70 6.91
CA LEU A 85 -0.81 10.74 5.96
C LEU A 85 -2.20 11.32 6.28
N ILE A 86 -3.21 10.47 6.52
CA ILE A 86 -4.57 10.89 6.88
C ILE A 86 -4.57 11.73 8.15
N ALA A 87 -3.84 11.31 9.19
CA ALA A 87 -3.76 12.06 10.45
C ALA A 87 -3.21 13.48 10.26
N VAL A 88 -2.18 13.63 9.42
CA VAL A 88 -1.60 14.94 9.09
C VAL A 88 -2.57 15.79 8.27
N LEU A 89 -3.25 15.19 7.28
CA LEU A 89 -4.23 15.89 6.45
C LEU A 89 -5.43 16.38 7.28
N LEU A 90 -5.95 15.56 8.19
CA LEU A 90 -7.03 15.96 9.10
C LEU A 90 -6.60 17.11 10.01
N ARG A 91 -5.36 17.07 10.54
CA ARG A 91 -4.83 18.15 11.38
C ARG A 91 -4.63 19.45 10.60
N ALA A 92 -4.20 19.35 9.34
CA ALA A 92 -4.10 20.50 8.47
C ALA A 92 -5.49 21.09 8.19
N ALA A 93 -6.46 20.27 7.79
CA ALA A 93 -7.82 20.69 7.47
C ALA A 93 -8.53 21.39 8.65
N THR A 94 -8.43 20.82 9.85
CA THR A 94 -9.01 21.40 11.07
C THR A 94 -8.36 22.72 11.46
N SER A 95 -7.03 22.87 11.30
CA SER A 95 -6.36 24.15 11.55
C SER A 95 -6.81 25.25 10.59
N SER A 96 -7.01 24.93 9.31
CA SER A 96 -7.53 25.87 8.33
C SER A 96 -8.96 26.30 8.62
N ALA A 97 -9.81 25.36 9.05
CA ALA A 97 -11.20 25.67 9.43
C ALA A 97 -11.26 26.62 10.63
N HIS A 98 -10.44 26.41 11.66
CA HIS A 98 -10.39 27.28 12.84
C HIS A 98 -10.03 28.73 12.47
N GLU A 99 -9.03 28.93 11.60
CA GLU A 99 -8.62 30.27 11.16
C GLU A 99 -9.75 31.01 10.42
N SER A 100 -10.53 30.29 9.61
CA SER A 100 -11.66 30.88 8.87
C SER A 100 -12.84 31.32 9.75
N LEU A 101 -12.98 30.73 10.95
CA LEU A 101 -14.11 30.98 11.85
C LEU A 101 -13.84 32.09 12.86
N ILE A 102 -12.61 32.56 13.02
CA ILE A 102 -12.29 33.71 13.86
C ILE A 102 -12.72 34.98 13.10
N PRO A 103 -13.70 35.75 13.61
CA PRO A 103 -14.11 36.99 12.96
C PRO A 103 -12.91 37.92 12.88
N LYS A 104 -12.59 38.38 11.67
CA LYS A 104 -11.56 39.40 11.44
C LYS A 104 -12.02 40.67 12.15
N ARG A 105 -11.54 40.89 13.38
CA ARG A 105 -11.77 42.14 14.09
C ARG A 105 -10.92 43.17 13.37
N ASP A 106 -11.55 43.97 12.51
CA ASP A 106 -10.93 45.13 11.89
C ASP A 106 -10.53 46.09 13.02
N SER A 107 -9.27 45.99 13.47
CA SER A 107 -8.66 46.98 14.34
C SER A 107 -8.25 48.16 13.46
N HIS A 108 -9.19 49.11 13.35
CA HIS A 108 -8.91 50.50 12.97
C HIS A 108 -7.96 51.17 13.95
#